data_AF-X0WQ36-F1
#
_entry.id   AF-X0WQ36-F1
#
_cell.length_a   1.000
_cell.length_b   1.000
_cell.length_c   1.000
_cell.angle_alpha   90.00
_cell.angle_beta   90.00
_cell.angle_gamma   90.00
#
_symmetry.space_group_name_H-M   'P 1'
#
loop_
_entity.id
_entity.type
_entity.pdbx_description
1 polymer ?
#
loop_
_entity_poly.entity_id
_entity_poly.type
_entity_poly.pdbx_seq_one_letter_code
_entity_poly.pdbx_strand_id
1 'polypeptide(L)' 'LLIDEPDMHLHPDLQQNFAHFIFEVLNKFNIQILVATHSTTLLSALGYYGGCKN' A
#
# COMPACT_ATOMS: atom_id res chain seq x y z
N LEU A 1 -2.90 3.54 -11.48
CA LEU A 1 -1.41 3.54 -11.39
C LEU A 1 -0.98 2.12 -10.99
N LEU A 2 0.02 1.56 -11.68
CA LEU A 2 0.57 0.23 -11.37
C LEU A 2 1.89 0.41 -10.63
N ILE A 3 2.03 -0.28 -9.51
CA ILE A 3 3.24 -0.27 -8.68
C ILE A 3 3.73 -1.71 -8.58
N ASP A 4 4.91 -1.96 -9.13
CA ASP A 4 5.55 -3.28 -9.16
C ASP A 4 6.74 -3.26 -8.20
N GLU A 5 6.81 -4.22 -7.29
CA GLU A 5 7.82 -4.34 -6.22
C GLU A 5 8.11 -3.06 -5.42
N PRO A 6 7.09 -2.40 -4.82
CA PRO A 6 7.32 -1.25 -3.93
C PRO A 6 8.13 -1.59 -2.66
N ASP A 7 8.31 -2.88 -2.36
CA ASP A 7 9.00 -3.43 -1.19
C ASP A 7 10.50 -3.65 -1.38
N MET A 8 11.04 -3.51 -2.61
CA MET A 8 12.45 -3.79 -2.88
C MET A 8 13.36 -2.79 -2.12
N HIS A 9 13.97 -3.25 -1.01
CA HIS A 9 14.87 -2.52 -0.09
C HIS A 9 14.23 -1.59 0.97
N LEU A 10 12.91 -1.63 1.21
CA LEU A 10 12.30 -0.85 2.31
C LEU A 10 12.23 -1.63 3.64
N HIS A 11 12.62 -0.97 4.73
CA HIS A 11 12.40 -1.49 6.09
C HIS A 11 10.89 -1.71 6.35
N PRO A 12 10.47 -2.76 7.09
CA PRO A 12 9.06 -3.06 7.35
C PRO A 12 8.22 -1.87 7.85
N ASP A 13 8.80 -1.02 8.69
CA ASP A 13 8.12 0.18 9.19
C ASP A 13 7.84 1.22 8.09
N LEU A 14 8.76 1.36 7.14
CA LEU A 14 8.59 2.25 5.99
C LEU A 14 7.56 1.70 5.01
N GLN A 15 7.45 0.37 4.89
CA GLN A 15 6.40 -0.26 4.07
C GLN A 15 5.00 0.06 4.61
N GLN A 16 4.80 0.05 5.93
CA GLN A 16 3.53 0.46 6.54
C GLN A 16 3.23 1.95 6.32
N ASN A 17 4.22 2.82 6.57
CA ASN A 17 4.05 4.26 6.37
C ASN A 17 3.76 4.61 4.90
N PHE A 18 4.41 3.90 3.97
CA PHE A 18 4.16 4.04 2.54
C PHE A 18 2.74 3.61 2.16
N ALA A 19 2.27 2.47 2.67
CA ALA A 19 0.90 2.00 2.43
C ALA A 19 -0.14 3.01 2.94
N HIS A 20 0.07 3.59 4.14
CA HIS A 20 -0.80 4.63 4.70
C HIS A 20 -0.81 5.90 3.83
N PHE A 21 0.37 6.43 3.47
CA PHE A 21 0.50 7.62 2.65
C PHE A 21 -0.15 7.44 1.27
N ILE A 22 0.11 6.30 0.61
CA ILE A 22 -0.52 5.94 -0.66
C ILE A 22 -2.03 5.96 -0.48
N PHE A 23 -2.57 5.32 0.56
CA PHE A 23 -4.01 5.25 0.79
C PHE A 23 -4.66 6.63 0.99
N GLU A 24 -4.03 7.54 1.73
CA GLU A 24 -4.51 8.92 1.88
C GLU A 24 -4.58 9.65 0.54
N VAL A 25 -3.55 9.50 -0.29
CA VAL A 25 -3.51 10.10 -1.64
C VAL A 25 -4.59 9.49 -2.53
N LEU A 26 -4.76 8.17 -2.53
CA LEU A 26 -5.77 7.50 -3.33
C LEU A 26 -7.19 7.94 -2.96
N ASN A 27 -7.50 8.05 -1.67
CA ASN A 27 -8.81 8.50 -1.21
C ASN A 27 -9.04 9.98 -1.56
N LYS A 28 -8.01 10.82 -1.42
CA LYS A 28 -8.12 12.25 -1.73
C LYS A 28 -8.38 12.50 -3.22
N PHE A 29 -7.76 11.72 -4.08
CA PHE A 29 -7.86 11.89 -5.55
C PHE A 29 -8.81 10.88 -6.21
N ASN A 30 -9.45 10.01 -5.44
CA ASN A 30 -10.31 8.92 -5.91
C ASN A 30 -9.65 8.06 -7.00
N ILE A 31 -8.38 7.72 -6.79
CA ILE A 31 -7.55 6.98 -7.75
C ILE A 31 -7.55 5.49 -7.37
N GLN A 32 -7.69 4.62 -8.36
CA GLN A 32 -7.47 3.18 -8.21
C GLN A 32 -6.02 2.82 -8.55
N ILE A 33 -5.38 2.04 -7.67
CA ILE A 33 -4.09 1.41 -7.93
C ILE A 33 -4.20 -0.09 -7.91
N LEU A 34 -3.31 -0.72 -8.67
CA LEU A 34 -3.04 -2.15 -8.62
C LEU A 34 -1.58 -2.31 -8.19
N VAL A 35 -1.37 -3.03 -7.09
CA VAL A 35 -0.05 -3.28 -6.50
C VAL A 35 0.27 -4.76 -6.65
N ALA A 36 1.44 -5.05 -7.23
CA ALA A 36 2.02 -6.39 -7.26
C ALA A 36 3.24 -6.40 -6.33
N THR A 37 3.23 -7.28 -5.32
CA THR A 37 4.30 -7.38 -4.33
C THR A 37 4.52 -8.83 -3.93
N HIS A 38 5.77 -9.18 -3.61
CA HIS A 38 6.13 -10.47 -3.02
C HIS A 38 6.27 -10.40 -1.49
N SER A 39 6.21 -9.21 -0.90
CA SER A 39 6.26 -8.99 0.55
C SER A 39 4.89 -9.20 1.21
N THR A 40 4.82 -10.17 2.12
CA THR A 40 3.64 -10.44 2.95
C THR A 40 3.31 -9.31 3.92
N THR A 41 4.34 -8.56 4.37
CA THR A 41 4.18 -7.39 5.26
C THR A 41 3.43 -6.27 4.55
N LEU A 42 3.80 -5.96 3.31
CA LEU A 42 3.14 -4.94 2.53
C LEU A 42 1.72 -5.36 2.15
N LEU A 43 1.51 -6.62 1.77
CA LEU A 43 0.17 -7.15 1.48
C LEU A 43 -0.76 -7.02 2.70
N SER A 44 -0.25 -7.32 3.90
CA SER A 44 -1.00 -7.19 5.14
C SER A 44 -1.35 -5.74 5.44
N ALA A 45 -0.40 -4.80 5.26
CA ALA A 45 -0.63 -3.38 5.44
C ALA A 45 -1.68 -2.84 4.45
N LEU A 46 -1.55 -3.17 3.16
CA LEU A 46 -2.52 -2.76 2.13
C LEU A 46 -3.91 -3.36 2.37
N GLY A 47 -3.98 -4.62 2.81
CA GLY A 47 -5.23 -5.27 3.20
C GLY A 47 -5.88 -4.63 4.43
N TYR A 48 -5.08 -4.23 5.42
CA TYR A 48 -5.56 -3.52 6.62
C TYR A 48 -6.19 -2.17 6.27
N TYR A 49 -5.52 -1.36 5.44
CA TYR A 49 -6.04 -0.05 5.03
C TYR A 49 -7.19 -0.15 4.01
N GLY A 50 -7.13 -1.11 3.08
CA GLY A 50 -8.18 -1.31 2.07
C GLY A 50 -9.44 -2.01 2.59
N GLY A 51 -9.34 -2.81 3.64
CA GLY A 51 -10.44 -3.59 4.22
C GLY A 51 -11.29 -2.86 5.26
N CYS A 52 -10.75 -1.81 5.90
CA CYS A 52 -11.52 -0.94 6.80
C CYS A 52 -12.41 0.02 6.00
N LYS A 53 -13.46 -0.52 5.37
CA LYS A 53 -14.55 0.24 4.78
C LYS A 53 -15.80 -0.03 5.61
N ASN A 54 -15.94 0.70 6.73
CA ASN A 54 -17.19 0.86 7.46
C ASN A 54 -17.77 2.25 7.17
#